data_AF-A0A7G4RKH3-F1
#
_entry.id   AF-A0A7G4RKH3-F1
#
_cell.length_a   1.000
_cell.length_b   1.000
_cell.length_c   1.000
_cell.angle_alpha   90.00
_cell.angle_beta   90.00
_cell.angle_gamma   90.00
#
_symmetry.space_group_name_H-M   'P 1'
#
loop_
_entity.id
_entity.type
_entity.pdbx_description
1 polymer ?
#
loop_
_entity_poly.entity_id
_entity_poly.type
_entity_poly.pdbx_seq_one_letter_code
_entity_poly.pdbx_strand_id
1 'polypeptide(L)'
;MTELNIKKEIGKRILEARKAKGLTLKTLGELAGGLKQTRLTNWEQGVRTPGPEEIKSLAQALDVSPAYLMCLSDNQLLKEAKNPSQLIPLLDYQQACEANLHTGAETSGDKVFIAVSTALQPELSTAAFALKITDDSMIPEIRINDVLVIDPLVLPEPGDFVAVKITGKPETIICQYKKLSYTSAEFELLTLNDNWPNIKVSDGIEVKIVGVLVQNLRCYKSPSKLSHKI
;
A
#
# COMPACT_ATOMS: atom_id res chain seq x y z
N MET A 1 -4.38 29.69 31.11
CA MET A 1 -4.51 28.45 31.92
C MET A 1 -3.33 28.39 32.88
N THR A 2 -3.58 28.23 34.18
CA THR A 2 -2.51 28.15 35.21
C THR A 2 -1.71 26.85 35.05
N GLU A 3 -0.41 26.86 35.37
CA GLU A 3 0.50 25.71 35.23
C GLU A 3 -0.01 24.42 35.92
N LEU A 4 -0.75 24.58 37.02
CA LEU A 4 -1.39 23.48 37.76
C LEU A 4 -2.49 22.76 36.96
N ASN A 5 -3.13 23.45 36.01
CA ASN A 5 -4.22 22.90 35.20
C ASN A 5 -3.68 21.99 34.09
N ILE A 6 -2.52 22.34 33.51
CA ILE A 6 -1.89 21.59 32.43
C ILE A 6 -1.39 20.23 32.93
N LYS A 7 -0.78 20.17 34.12
CA LYS A 7 -0.27 18.90 34.70
C LYS A 7 -1.39 17.89 34.95
N LYS A 8 -2.55 18.36 35.40
CA LYS A 8 -3.74 17.51 35.60
C LYS A 8 -4.32 17.03 34.28
N GLU A 9 -4.38 17.89 33.27
CA GLU A 9 -4.90 17.52 31.96
C GLU A 9 -4.02 16.46 31.24
N ILE A 10 -2.69 16.60 31.33
CA ILE A 10 -1.74 15.59 30.85
C ILE A 10 -2.01 14.23 31.54
N GLY A 11 -2.15 14.24 32.87
CA GLY A 11 -2.46 13.04 33.64
C GLY A 11 -3.78 12.39 33.23
N LYS A 12 -4.81 13.21 33.00
CA LYS A 12 -6.13 12.76 32.54
C LYS A 12 -6.06 12.10 31.16
N ARG A 13 -5.32 12.66 30.19
CA ARG A 13 -5.14 12.06 28.86
C ARG A 13 -4.40 10.72 28.90
N ILE A 14 -3.39 10.58 29.77
CA ILE A 14 -2.70 9.30 29.99
C ILE A 14 -3.68 8.25 30.55
N LEU A 15 -4.49 8.63 31.54
CA LEU A 15 -5.50 7.76 32.15
C LEU A 15 -6.55 7.31 31.13
N GLU A 16 -7.06 8.23 30.32
CA GLU A 16 -8.06 7.97 29.28
C GLU A 16 -7.50 7.04 28.20
N ALA A 17 -6.31 7.33 27.67
CA ALA A 17 -5.65 6.49 26.66
C ALA A 17 -5.36 5.07 27.19
N ARG A 18 -4.92 4.95 28.45
CA ARG A 18 -4.69 3.64 29.08
C ARG A 18 -5.98 2.84 29.20
N LYS A 19 -7.06 3.48 29.66
CA LYS A 19 -8.38 2.83 29.80
C LYS A 19 -8.98 2.44 28.45
N ALA A 20 -8.82 3.27 27.43
CA ALA A 20 -9.28 2.98 26.07
C ALA A 20 -8.64 1.69 25.51
N LYS A 21 -7.36 1.46 25.82
CA LYS A 21 -6.66 0.22 25.48
C LYS A 21 -6.86 -0.95 26.45
N GLY A 22 -7.66 -0.79 27.50
CA GLY A 22 -7.89 -1.84 28.51
C GLY A 22 -6.64 -2.23 29.29
N LEU A 23 -5.61 -1.38 29.34
CA LEU A 23 -4.34 -1.71 30.00
C LEU A 23 -4.40 -1.45 31.51
N THR A 24 -3.81 -2.36 32.28
CA THR A 24 -3.52 -2.13 33.69
C THR A 24 -2.28 -1.25 33.85
N LEU A 25 -2.10 -0.62 35.02
CA LEU A 25 -0.87 0.15 35.30
C LEU A 25 0.39 -0.72 35.23
N LYS A 26 0.28 -2.01 35.60
CA LYS A 26 1.38 -2.96 35.52
C LYS A 26 1.78 -3.21 34.06
N THR A 27 0.81 -3.56 33.22
CA THR A 27 1.04 -3.88 31.81
C THR A 27 1.51 -2.66 31.03
N LEU A 28 0.98 -1.46 31.32
CA LEU A 28 1.48 -0.22 30.73
C LEU A 28 2.94 0.05 31.11
N GLY A 29 3.30 -0.17 32.37
CA GLY A 29 4.67 0.02 32.85
C GLY A 29 5.67 -0.91 32.16
N GLU A 30 5.30 -2.17 31.97
CA GLU A 30 6.09 -3.16 31.23
C GLU A 30 6.27 -2.75 29.76
N LEU A 31 5.20 -2.34 29.08
CA LEU A 31 5.24 -1.91 27.68
C LEU A 31 6.01 -0.60 27.47
N ALA A 32 5.97 0.32 28.43
CA ALA A 32 6.62 1.64 28.34
C ALA A 32 8.07 1.63 28.86
N GLY A 33 8.76 0.48 28.86
CA GLY A 33 10.18 0.38 29.22
C GLY A 33 10.47 0.06 30.69
N GLY A 34 9.59 -0.67 31.38
CA GLY A 34 9.80 -1.10 32.76
C GLY A 34 9.52 -0.03 33.82
N LEU A 35 8.54 0.84 33.58
CA LEU A 35 8.16 1.91 34.49
C LEU A 35 7.42 1.36 35.72
N LYS A 36 7.79 1.82 36.91
CA LYS A 36 7.13 1.45 38.17
C LYS A 36 5.69 1.98 38.20
N GLN A 37 4.75 1.15 38.66
CA GLN A 37 3.32 1.51 38.78
C GLN A 37 3.09 2.82 39.54
N THR A 38 3.83 3.06 40.62
CA THR A 38 3.76 4.30 41.42
C THR A 38 4.08 5.55 40.60
N ARG A 39 5.01 5.47 39.61
CA ARG A 39 5.31 6.61 38.72
C ARG A 39 4.12 6.90 37.82
N LEU A 40 3.52 5.87 37.24
CA LEU A 40 2.33 6.00 36.39
C LEU A 40 1.15 6.60 37.15
N THR A 41 0.88 6.13 38.37
CA THR A 41 -0.19 6.69 39.22
C THR A 41 0.02 8.17 39.53
N ASN A 42 1.25 8.57 39.85
CA ASN A 42 1.57 9.98 40.12
C ASN A 42 1.39 10.87 38.88
N TRP A 43 1.61 10.33 37.69
CA TRP A 43 1.35 11.04 36.44
C TRP A 43 -0.14 11.13 36.13
N GLU A 44 -0.89 10.04 36.24
CA GLU A 44 -2.36 10.03 36.02
C GLU A 44 -3.10 10.98 36.96
N GLN A 45 -2.61 11.16 38.19
CA GLN A 45 -3.17 12.08 39.17
C GLN A 45 -2.70 13.54 38.98
N GLY A 46 -1.76 13.80 38.06
CA GLY A 46 -1.21 15.13 37.82
C GLY A 46 -0.29 15.64 38.94
N VAL A 47 0.19 14.77 39.83
CA VAL A 47 1.14 15.09 40.91
C VAL A 47 2.53 15.39 40.33
N ARG A 48 2.91 14.66 39.27
CA ARG A 48 4.14 14.87 38.50
C ARG A 48 3.83 14.82 37.02
N THR A 49 4.77 15.33 36.22
CA THR A 49 4.69 15.27 34.76
C THR A 49 5.78 14.34 34.24
N PRO A 50 5.48 13.45 33.28
CA PRO A 50 6.52 12.65 32.61
C PRO A 50 7.48 13.56 31.82
N GLY A 51 8.74 13.15 31.73
CA GLY A 51 9.75 13.83 30.90
C GLY A 51 9.60 13.44 29.42
N PRO A 52 10.39 14.07 28.52
CA PRO A 52 10.28 13.84 27.08
C PRO A 52 10.44 12.36 26.67
N GLU A 53 11.40 11.66 27.27
CA GLU A 53 11.64 10.24 27.00
C GLU A 53 10.49 9.37 27.50
N GLU A 54 9.97 9.62 28.71
CA GLU A 54 8.83 8.86 29.23
C GLU A 54 7.54 9.13 28.44
N ILE A 55 7.34 10.35 27.94
CA ILE A 55 6.21 10.66 27.05
C ILE A 55 6.33 9.89 25.75
N LYS A 56 7.53 9.78 25.17
CA LYS A 56 7.76 9.00 23.95
C LYS A 56 7.46 7.52 24.17
N SER A 57 7.94 6.93 25.27
CA SER A 57 7.66 5.53 25.62
C SER A 57 6.18 5.28 25.92
N LEU A 58 5.51 6.20 26.63
CA LEU A 58 4.07 6.11 26.91
C LEU A 58 3.25 6.23 25.63
N ALA A 59 3.58 7.18 24.76
CA ALA A 59 2.93 7.38 23.46
C ALA A 59 2.98 6.10 22.61
N GLN A 60 4.14 5.44 22.53
CA GLN A 60 4.30 4.17 21.81
C GLN A 60 3.46 3.05 22.43
N ALA A 61 3.52 2.87 23.76
CA ALA A 61 2.74 1.83 24.44
C ALA A 61 1.22 2.06 24.31
N LEU A 62 0.80 3.32 24.34
CA LEU A 62 -0.60 3.73 24.27
C LEU A 62 -1.11 3.91 22.84
N ASP A 63 -0.25 3.84 21.82
CA ASP A 63 -0.55 4.12 20.40
C ASP A 63 -1.26 5.47 20.22
N VAL A 64 -0.70 6.50 20.85
CA VAL A 64 -1.17 7.89 20.77
C VAL A 64 0.01 8.83 20.48
N SER A 65 -0.26 10.04 20.01
CA SER A 65 0.80 11.01 19.75
C SER A 65 1.39 11.60 21.04
N PRO A 66 2.71 11.82 21.12
CA PRO A 66 3.34 12.58 22.22
C PRO A 66 2.71 13.97 22.41
N ALA A 67 2.35 14.62 21.30
CA ALA A 67 1.70 15.94 21.31
C ALA A 67 0.30 15.89 21.96
N TYR A 68 -0.45 14.81 21.75
CA TYR A 68 -1.72 14.58 22.44
C TYR A 68 -1.53 14.43 23.94
N LEU A 69 -0.58 13.59 24.38
CA LEU A 69 -0.30 13.42 25.81
C LEU A 69 0.15 14.73 26.47
N MET A 70 0.91 15.56 25.77
CA MET A 70 1.39 16.86 26.26
C MET A 70 0.37 18.00 26.18
N CYS A 71 -0.88 17.75 25.79
CA CYS A 71 -1.89 18.79 25.58
C CYS A 71 -1.50 19.85 24.52
N LEU A 72 -0.64 19.47 23.57
CA LEU A 72 -0.22 20.31 22.45
C LEU A 72 -1.12 20.13 21.21
N SER A 73 -1.95 19.09 21.20
CA SER A 73 -2.93 18.79 20.15
C SER A 73 -4.10 17.99 20.72
N ASP A 74 -5.30 18.15 20.18
CA ASP A 74 -6.46 17.31 20.56
C ASP A 74 -6.53 16.00 19.75
N ASN A 75 -5.64 15.80 18.79
CA ASN A 75 -5.65 14.63 17.92
C ASN A 75 -4.87 13.47 18.54
N GLN A 76 -5.59 12.40 18.94
CA GLN A 76 -5.03 11.25 19.66
C GLN A 76 -3.96 10.49 18.88
N LEU A 77 -4.09 10.40 17.56
CA LEU A 77 -3.16 9.62 16.73
C LEU A 77 -2.06 10.52 16.14
N LEU A 78 -0.86 9.96 16.00
CA LEU A 78 0.08 10.50 15.03
C LEU A 78 -0.64 10.42 13.67
N LYS A 79 -0.88 11.57 13.03
CA LYS A 79 -1.02 11.54 11.58
C LYS A 79 0.35 11.12 11.09
N GLU A 80 0.57 9.82 10.91
CA GLU A 80 1.62 9.39 10.02
C GLU A 80 1.42 10.23 8.77
N ALA A 81 2.44 11.00 8.40
CA ALA A 81 2.45 11.60 7.08
C ALA A 81 2.44 10.39 6.14
N LYS A 82 1.26 9.94 5.70
CA LYS A 82 1.13 8.87 4.72
C LYS A 82 2.11 9.24 3.63
N ASN A 83 3.15 8.43 3.47
CA ASN A 83 4.12 8.68 2.40
C ASN A 83 3.28 8.86 1.14
N PRO A 84 3.41 10.00 0.44
CA PRO A 84 2.51 10.34 -0.66
C PRO A 84 2.67 9.36 -1.83
N SER A 85 3.66 8.47 -1.76
CA SER A 85 3.90 7.43 -2.73
C SER A 85 4.29 6.10 -2.09
N GLN A 86 3.91 5.02 -2.77
CA GLN A 86 4.35 3.66 -2.58
C GLN A 86 5.28 3.28 -3.73
N LEU A 87 6.41 2.63 -3.44
CA LEU A 87 7.33 2.13 -4.46
C LEU A 87 6.94 0.70 -4.82
N ILE A 88 6.75 0.44 -6.12
CA ILE A 88 6.48 -0.89 -6.66
C ILE A 88 7.52 -1.25 -7.72
N PRO A 89 7.88 -2.53 -7.88
CA PRO A 89 8.88 -2.93 -8.86
C PRO A 89 8.32 -2.82 -10.28
N LEU A 90 9.16 -2.40 -11.23
CA LEU A 90 8.89 -2.49 -12.66
C LEU A 90 9.35 -3.86 -13.17
N LEU A 91 8.40 -4.66 -13.63
CA LEU A 91 8.61 -5.99 -14.19
C LEU A 91 8.50 -5.97 -15.71
N ASP A 92 9.18 -6.90 -16.36
CA ASP A 92 8.89 -7.28 -17.74
C ASP A 92 7.78 -8.34 -17.83
N TYR A 93 7.40 -8.72 -19.05
CA TYR A 93 6.32 -9.66 -19.30
C TYR A 93 6.61 -11.08 -18.78
N GLN A 94 7.87 -11.48 -18.70
CA GLN A 94 8.29 -12.78 -18.18
C GLN A 94 8.23 -12.80 -16.65
N GLN A 95 8.82 -11.78 -16.01
CA GLN A 95 8.80 -11.61 -14.56
C GLN A 95 7.37 -11.47 -14.01
N ALA A 96 6.48 -10.79 -14.75
CA ALA A 96 5.07 -10.65 -14.39
C ALA A 96 4.35 -12.00 -14.27
N CYS A 97 4.79 -13.06 -14.96
CA CYS A 97 4.19 -14.39 -14.85
C CYS A 97 4.29 -14.94 -13.42
N GLU A 98 5.36 -14.59 -12.72
CA GLU A 98 5.72 -15.01 -11.37
C GLU A 98 5.87 -13.78 -10.47
N ALA A 99 4.94 -12.83 -10.57
CA ALA A 99 5.01 -11.55 -9.87
C ALA A 99 5.23 -11.71 -8.35
N ASN A 100 4.63 -12.73 -7.74
CA ASN A 100 4.79 -13.04 -6.32
C ASN A 100 6.26 -13.29 -5.89
N LEU A 101 7.12 -13.80 -6.78
CA LEU A 101 8.55 -13.98 -6.51
C LEU A 101 9.34 -12.68 -6.67
N HIS A 102 8.80 -11.72 -7.41
CA HIS A 102 9.49 -10.50 -7.82
C HIS A 102 9.03 -9.25 -7.06
N THR A 103 7.90 -9.29 -6.33
CA THR A 103 7.43 -8.16 -5.52
C THR A 103 8.03 -8.11 -4.10
N GLY A 104 8.71 -9.17 -3.65
CA GLY A 104 9.42 -9.15 -2.36
C GLY A 104 10.61 -8.18 -2.34
N ALA A 105 10.87 -7.57 -1.16
CA ALA A 105 11.98 -6.64 -0.94
C ALA A 105 13.38 -7.27 -1.07
N GLU A 106 13.47 -8.61 -1.11
CA GLU A 106 14.72 -9.36 -1.06
C GLU A 106 14.97 -10.14 -2.36
N THR A 107 15.27 -9.43 -3.44
CA THR A 107 15.80 -10.08 -4.64
C THR A 107 17.01 -9.30 -5.12
N SER A 108 18.18 -9.92 -5.01
CA SER A 108 19.47 -9.37 -5.44
C SER A 108 19.47 -9.14 -6.96
N GLY A 109 19.33 -7.87 -7.36
CA GLY A 109 19.38 -7.44 -8.76
C GLY A 109 19.14 -5.94 -8.91
N ASP A 110 19.50 -5.39 -10.08
CA ASP A 110 19.24 -4.01 -10.47
C ASP A 110 17.74 -3.84 -10.81
N LYS A 111 16.90 -3.80 -9.76
CA LYS A 111 15.46 -3.63 -9.90
C LYS A 111 15.10 -2.15 -9.99
N VAL A 112 14.40 -1.79 -11.06
CA VAL A 112 13.81 -0.47 -11.21
C VAL A 112 12.50 -0.42 -10.43
N PHE A 113 12.30 0.64 -9.64
CA PHE A 113 11.05 0.88 -8.91
C PHE A 113 10.36 2.12 -9.45
N ILE A 114 9.03 2.11 -9.39
CA ILE A 114 8.16 3.23 -9.77
C ILE A 114 7.38 3.68 -8.55
N ALA A 115 7.32 4.99 -8.36
CA ALA A 115 6.51 5.62 -7.32
C ALA A 115 5.06 5.78 -7.79
N VAL A 116 4.13 5.14 -7.09
CA VAL A 116 2.69 5.28 -7.28
C VAL A 116 2.11 6.13 -6.16
N SER A 117 1.30 7.13 -6.50
CA SER A 117 0.72 8.05 -5.52
C SER A 117 -0.33 7.36 -4.66
N THR A 118 -0.12 7.33 -3.34
CA THR A 118 -1.09 6.78 -2.37
C THR A 118 -2.33 7.66 -2.23
N ALA A 119 -2.30 8.90 -2.72
CA ALA A 119 -3.48 9.76 -2.80
C ALA A 119 -4.44 9.35 -3.91
N LEU A 120 -3.93 8.75 -4.98
CA LEU A 120 -4.73 8.24 -6.10
C LEU A 120 -5.09 6.75 -5.91
N GLN A 121 -4.21 5.99 -5.26
CA GLN A 121 -4.35 4.55 -5.02
C GLN A 121 -4.06 4.23 -3.54
N PRO A 122 -4.98 4.54 -2.62
CA PRO A 122 -4.74 4.38 -1.17
C PRO A 122 -4.77 2.92 -0.69
N GLU A 123 -5.38 2.03 -1.45
CA GLU A 123 -5.57 0.60 -1.13
C GLU A 123 -4.66 -0.31 -1.95
N LEU A 124 -3.65 0.25 -2.63
CA LEU A 124 -2.72 -0.51 -3.45
C LEU A 124 -1.99 -1.55 -2.59
N SER A 125 -2.07 -2.83 -2.99
CA SER A 125 -1.46 -3.89 -2.22
C SER A 125 0.07 -3.84 -2.26
N THR A 126 0.72 -4.47 -1.28
CA THR A 126 2.18 -4.66 -1.30
C THR A 126 2.64 -5.67 -2.36
N ALA A 127 1.70 -6.42 -2.96
CA ALA A 127 1.97 -7.35 -4.06
C ALA A 127 1.88 -6.67 -5.44
N ALA A 128 1.46 -5.40 -5.49
CA ALA A 128 1.35 -4.66 -6.74
C ALA A 128 2.70 -4.44 -7.43
N PHE A 129 2.67 -4.42 -8.75
CA PHE A 129 3.85 -4.21 -9.59
C PHE A 129 3.49 -3.37 -10.82
N ALA A 130 4.52 -2.78 -11.43
CA ALA A 130 4.39 -2.04 -12.68
C ALA A 130 4.82 -2.91 -13.87
N LEU A 131 4.18 -2.76 -15.02
CA LEU A 131 4.54 -3.42 -16.28
C LEU A 131 4.60 -2.37 -17.39
N LYS A 132 5.72 -2.30 -18.11
CA LYS A 132 5.86 -1.42 -19.28
C LYS A 132 5.36 -2.13 -20.54
N ILE A 133 4.44 -1.49 -21.26
CA ILE A 133 3.83 -2.05 -22.46
C ILE A 133 4.76 -1.92 -23.66
N THR A 134 4.94 -3.03 -24.38
CA THR A 134 5.83 -3.13 -25.55
C THR A 134 5.13 -3.54 -26.84
N ASP A 135 3.86 -3.95 -26.77
CA ASP A 135 3.04 -4.35 -27.91
C ASP A 135 1.81 -3.43 -28.09
N ASP A 136 1.06 -3.65 -29.16
CA ASP A 136 -0.11 -2.86 -29.54
C ASP A 136 -1.43 -3.63 -29.40
N SER A 137 -1.49 -4.74 -28.66
CA SER A 137 -2.69 -5.59 -28.53
C SER A 137 -3.90 -4.87 -27.94
N MET A 138 -3.67 -3.79 -27.20
CA MET A 138 -4.69 -3.06 -26.46
C MET A 138 -4.89 -1.60 -26.93
N ILE A 139 -4.39 -1.24 -28.12
CA ILE A 139 -4.71 0.04 -28.73
C ILE A 139 -6.22 0.10 -29.07
N PRO A 140 -6.88 1.28 -28.98
CA PRO A 140 -6.29 2.60 -28.75
C PRO A 140 -6.10 3.00 -27.27
N GLU A 141 -6.66 2.22 -26.35
CA GLU A 141 -6.77 2.58 -24.92
C GLU A 141 -5.42 2.51 -24.22
N ILE A 142 -4.75 1.36 -24.34
CA ILE A 142 -3.40 1.12 -23.81
C ILE A 142 -2.41 1.11 -24.98
N ARG A 143 -1.34 1.89 -24.85
CA ARG A 143 -0.39 2.14 -25.94
C ARG A 143 1.01 1.68 -25.54
N ILE A 144 1.83 1.41 -26.55
CA ILE A 144 3.25 1.15 -26.38
C ILE A 144 3.89 2.28 -25.55
N ASN A 145 4.71 1.90 -24.57
CA ASN A 145 5.34 2.74 -23.54
C ASN A 145 4.45 3.21 -22.39
N ASP A 146 3.17 2.86 -22.35
CA ASP A 146 2.40 2.99 -21.11
C ASP A 146 3.03 2.13 -20.01
N VAL A 147 2.92 2.60 -18.78
CA VAL A 147 3.29 1.85 -17.59
C VAL A 147 2.01 1.53 -16.83
N LEU A 148 1.69 0.26 -16.77
CA LEU A 148 0.52 -0.27 -16.10
C LEU A 148 0.87 -0.61 -14.65
N VAL A 149 0.06 -0.15 -13.69
CA VAL A 149 0.09 -0.59 -12.30
C VAL A 149 -0.92 -1.71 -12.14
N ILE A 150 -0.43 -2.90 -11.78
CA ILE A 150 -1.22 -4.11 -11.67
C ILE A 150 -1.23 -4.56 -10.21
N ASP A 151 -2.42 -4.85 -9.68
CA ASP A 151 -2.61 -5.38 -8.33
C ASP A 151 -3.09 -6.85 -8.39
N PRO A 152 -2.27 -7.81 -7.92
CA PRO A 152 -2.64 -9.22 -7.84
C PRO A 152 -3.75 -9.56 -6.85
N LEU A 153 -4.00 -8.70 -5.85
CA LEU A 153 -4.97 -8.98 -4.79
C LEU A 153 -6.38 -8.46 -5.11
N VAL A 154 -6.52 -7.69 -6.20
CA VAL A 154 -7.81 -7.21 -6.69
C VAL A 154 -8.44 -8.27 -7.57
N LEU A 155 -9.72 -8.58 -7.33
CA LEU A 155 -10.48 -9.51 -8.15
C LEU A 155 -11.04 -8.79 -9.39
N PRO A 156 -11.03 -9.43 -10.57
CA PRO A 156 -11.47 -8.81 -11.82
C PRO A 156 -13.00 -8.69 -11.89
N GLU A 157 -13.46 -7.51 -12.28
CA GLU A 157 -14.85 -7.24 -12.65
C GLU A 157 -15.02 -7.17 -14.17
N PRO A 158 -16.24 -7.46 -14.71
CA PRO A 158 -16.49 -7.36 -16.14
C PRO A 158 -16.13 -5.98 -16.70
N GLY A 159 -15.24 -5.95 -17.70
CA GLY A 159 -14.73 -4.73 -18.32
C GLY A 159 -13.33 -4.32 -17.86
N ASP A 160 -12.83 -4.89 -16.77
CA ASP A 160 -11.49 -4.59 -16.26
C ASP A 160 -10.40 -5.06 -17.21
N PHE A 161 -9.28 -4.35 -17.22
CA PHE A 161 -8.07 -4.82 -17.87
C PHE A 161 -7.28 -5.69 -16.90
N VAL A 162 -6.83 -6.86 -17.37
CA VAL A 162 -6.16 -7.86 -16.57
C VAL A 162 -4.86 -8.29 -17.22
N ALA A 163 -3.87 -8.55 -16.38
CA ALA A 163 -2.67 -9.28 -16.77
C ALA A 163 -2.94 -10.77 -16.60
N VAL A 164 -2.66 -11.56 -17.63
CA VAL A 164 -2.96 -13.01 -17.63
C VAL A 164 -1.78 -13.83 -18.12
N LYS A 165 -1.62 -14.99 -17.50
CA LYS A 165 -0.67 -16.04 -17.88
C LYS A 165 -1.44 -17.19 -18.51
N ILE A 166 -1.06 -17.57 -19.72
CA ILE A 166 -1.64 -18.70 -20.44
C ILE A 166 -0.64 -19.85 -20.41
N THR A 167 -1.09 -21.06 -20.07
CA THR A 167 -0.25 -22.25 -20.10
C THR A 167 0.33 -22.46 -21.51
N GLY A 168 1.66 -22.62 -21.60
CA GLY A 168 2.38 -22.78 -22.86
C GLY A 168 2.91 -21.49 -23.51
N LYS A 169 2.51 -20.30 -23.04
CA LYS A 169 3.15 -19.04 -23.43
C LYS A 169 4.17 -18.60 -22.37
N PRO A 170 5.38 -18.15 -22.74
CA PRO A 170 6.40 -17.75 -21.77
C PRO A 170 6.07 -16.41 -21.09
N GLU A 171 5.27 -15.58 -21.73
CA GLU A 171 5.02 -14.19 -21.33
C GLU A 171 3.57 -13.98 -20.88
N THR A 172 3.38 -13.00 -19.99
CA THR A 172 2.07 -12.46 -19.63
C THR A 172 1.46 -11.77 -20.85
N ILE A 173 0.14 -11.57 -20.91
CA ILE A 173 -0.49 -10.66 -21.87
C ILE A 173 -1.49 -9.76 -21.15
N ILE A 174 -1.82 -8.62 -21.74
CA ILE A 174 -2.87 -7.73 -21.25
C ILE A 174 -4.13 -7.95 -22.08
N CYS A 175 -5.25 -8.13 -21.42
CA CYS A 175 -6.56 -8.31 -22.06
C CYS A 175 -7.65 -7.60 -21.25
N GLN A 176 -8.80 -7.36 -21.87
CA GLN A 176 -10.00 -6.97 -21.16
C GLN A 176 -10.79 -8.21 -20.73
N TYR A 177 -11.17 -8.27 -19.46
CA TYR A 177 -11.95 -9.36 -18.88
C TYR A 177 -13.43 -9.22 -19.22
N LYS A 178 -14.00 -10.23 -19.88
CA LYS A 178 -15.43 -10.29 -20.22
C LYS A 178 -16.04 -11.56 -19.63
N LYS A 179 -16.91 -11.37 -18.66
CA LYS A 179 -17.70 -12.47 -18.07
C LYS A 179 -18.78 -12.92 -19.07
N LEU A 180 -18.88 -14.23 -19.31
CA LEU A 180 -19.84 -14.79 -20.29
C LEU A 180 -21.16 -15.24 -19.65
N SER A 181 -21.14 -15.59 -18.36
CA SER A 181 -22.29 -16.10 -17.65
C SER A 181 -22.30 -15.64 -16.19
N TYR A 182 -23.49 -15.51 -15.61
CA TYR A 182 -23.65 -15.27 -14.17
C TYR A 182 -23.57 -16.56 -13.34
N THR A 183 -23.82 -17.71 -13.96
CA THR A 183 -23.98 -19.01 -13.29
C THR A 183 -22.81 -19.96 -13.52
N SER A 184 -22.02 -19.75 -14.57
CA SER A 184 -20.77 -20.49 -14.84
C SER A 184 -19.54 -19.60 -14.62
N ALA A 185 -18.38 -20.22 -14.43
CA ALA A 185 -17.10 -19.53 -14.31
C ALA A 185 -16.48 -19.18 -15.68
N GLU A 186 -17.25 -19.28 -16.76
CA GLU A 186 -16.75 -19.03 -18.12
C GLU A 186 -16.53 -17.53 -18.35
N PHE A 187 -15.39 -17.21 -18.94
CA PHE A 187 -15.03 -15.86 -19.32
C PHE A 187 -14.27 -15.85 -20.64
N GLU A 188 -14.23 -14.66 -21.24
CA GLU A 188 -13.51 -14.35 -22.45
C GLU A 188 -12.52 -13.23 -22.15
N LEU A 189 -11.35 -13.31 -22.75
CA LEU A 189 -10.31 -12.30 -22.70
C LEU A 189 -10.24 -11.63 -24.07
N LEU A 190 -10.50 -10.32 -24.09
CA LEU A 190 -10.56 -9.55 -25.31
C LEU A 190 -9.28 -8.72 -25.50
N THR A 191 -8.79 -8.68 -26.73
CA THR A 191 -7.87 -7.65 -27.20
C THR A 191 -8.67 -6.51 -27.83
N LEU A 192 -8.20 -5.27 -27.68
CA LEU A 192 -8.87 -4.11 -28.30
C LEU A 192 -8.39 -3.85 -29.74
N ASN A 193 -7.24 -4.42 -30.11
CA ASN A 193 -6.73 -4.39 -31.46
C ASN A 193 -7.21 -5.63 -32.23
N ASP A 194 -7.99 -5.42 -33.29
CA ASP A 194 -8.55 -6.48 -34.13
C ASP A 194 -7.50 -7.36 -34.83
N ASN A 195 -6.24 -6.90 -34.90
CA ASN A 195 -5.14 -7.71 -35.42
C ASN A 195 -4.67 -8.81 -34.44
N TRP A 196 -5.17 -8.79 -33.20
CA TRP A 196 -4.83 -9.74 -32.16
C TRP A 196 -6.03 -10.62 -31.80
N PRO A 197 -5.80 -11.89 -31.42
CA PRO A 197 -6.89 -12.82 -31.15
C PRO A 197 -7.47 -12.65 -29.74
N ASN A 198 -8.80 -12.71 -29.66
CA ASN A 198 -9.52 -12.93 -28.41
C ASN A 198 -9.40 -14.39 -27.95
N ILE A 199 -9.51 -14.61 -26.63
CA ILE A 199 -9.33 -15.92 -26.02
C ILE A 199 -10.57 -16.26 -25.20
N LYS A 200 -11.31 -17.27 -25.63
CA LYS A 200 -12.40 -17.83 -24.84
C LYS A 200 -11.84 -18.89 -23.93
N VAL A 201 -11.99 -18.69 -22.62
CA VAL A 201 -11.56 -19.66 -21.63
C VAL A 201 -12.71 -20.65 -21.42
N SER A 202 -12.63 -21.76 -22.15
CA SER A 202 -13.49 -22.95 -22.04
C SER A 202 -12.62 -24.18 -21.74
N ASP A 203 -13.24 -25.33 -21.42
CA ASP A 203 -12.56 -26.59 -21.11
C ASP A 203 -11.43 -26.88 -22.13
N GLY A 204 -10.17 -26.79 -21.68
CA GLY A 204 -8.96 -27.11 -22.45
C GLY A 204 -7.83 -26.08 -22.43
N ILE A 205 -8.10 -24.80 -22.15
CA ILE A 205 -7.06 -23.76 -22.03
C ILE A 205 -6.96 -23.30 -20.57
N GLU A 206 -5.85 -23.62 -19.92
CA GLU A 206 -5.57 -23.18 -18.56
C GLU A 206 -5.01 -21.75 -18.58
N VAL A 207 -5.76 -20.83 -17.96
CA VAL A 207 -5.43 -19.41 -17.88
C VAL A 207 -5.45 -18.98 -16.42
N LYS A 208 -4.40 -18.28 -16.01
CA LYS A 208 -4.28 -17.68 -14.68
C LYS A 208 -4.31 -16.15 -14.81
N ILE A 209 -5.23 -15.52 -14.09
CA ILE A 209 -5.21 -14.05 -13.93
C ILE A 209 -4.11 -13.72 -12.92
N VAL A 210 -3.14 -12.92 -13.37
CA VAL A 210 -1.99 -12.47 -12.57
C VAL A 210 -2.38 -11.30 -11.68
N GLY A 211 -3.21 -10.39 -12.19
CA GLY A 211 -3.72 -9.24 -11.45
C GLY A 211 -4.55 -8.30 -12.32
N VAL A 212 -5.18 -7.33 -11.68
CA VAL A 212 -6.04 -6.33 -12.32
C VAL A 212 -5.25 -5.03 -12.52
N LEU A 213 -5.43 -4.39 -13.67
CA LEU A 213 -4.93 -3.04 -13.92
C LEU A 213 -5.70 -2.04 -13.06
N VAL A 214 -5.01 -1.39 -12.13
CA VAL A 214 -5.61 -0.36 -11.26
C VAL A 214 -5.27 1.06 -11.69
N GLN A 215 -4.18 1.24 -12.44
CA GLN A 215 -3.77 2.56 -12.94
C GLN A 215 -2.92 2.45 -14.22
N ASN A 216 -3.14 3.37 -15.18
CA ASN A 216 -2.28 3.55 -16.35
C ASN A 216 -1.51 4.87 -16.23
N LEU A 217 -0.18 4.81 -16.31
CA LEU A 217 0.73 5.94 -16.31
C LEU A 217 1.29 6.16 -17.73
N ARG A 218 0.91 7.29 -18.36
CA ARG A 218 1.38 7.68 -19.69
C ARG A 218 2.20 8.96 -19.65
N CYS A 219 3.45 8.89 -20.08
CA CYS A 219 4.34 10.05 -20.16
C CYS A 219 4.52 10.50 -21.62
N TYR A 220 4.09 11.73 -21.94
CA TYR A 220 4.23 12.30 -23.29
C TYR A 220 5.62 12.91 -23.57
N LYS A 221 6.40 13.16 -22.51
CA LYS A 221 7.78 13.66 -22.61
C LYS A 221 8.65 12.70 -21.82
N SER A 222 9.60 12.05 -22.50
CA SER A 222 10.69 11.39 -21.79
C SER A 222 11.54 12.44 -21.11
N PRO A 223 12.10 12.19 -19.92
CA PRO A 223 13.22 13.00 -19.44
C PRO A 223 14.31 12.86 -20.52
N SER A 224 14.53 13.95 -21.26
CA SER A 224 15.66 14.04 -22.16
C SER A 224 16.89 13.62 -21.35
N LYS A 225 17.76 12.79 -21.92
CA LYS A 225 19.15 12.73 -21.45
C LYS A 225 19.55 14.19 -21.32
N LEU A 226 19.81 14.68 -20.11
CA LEU A 226 20.54 15.93 -19.91
C LEU A 226 21.91 15.67 -20.52
N SER A 227 21.99 15.80 -21.85
CA SER A 227 23.23 15.97 -22.57
C SER A 227 23.90 17.12 -21.86
N HIS A 228 24.98 16.81 -21.16
CA HIS A 228 25.90 17.79 -20.62
C HIS A 228 26.34 18.66 -21.81
N LYS A 229 25.64 19.77 -22.02
CA LYS A 229 26.10 20.85 -22.87
C LYS A 229 26.64 21.91 -21.94
N ILE A 230 27.96 21.78 -21.75
CA ILE A 230 29.01 22.79 -21.54
C ILE A 230 28.69 23.87 -20.52
#